data_AF-A0A1G6GN19-F1
#
_entry.id   AF-A0A1G6GN19-F1
#
_cell.length_a   1.000
_cell.length_b   1.000
_cell.length_c   1.000
_cell.angle_alpha   90.00
_cell.angle_beta   90.00
_cell.angle_gamma   90.00
#
_symmetry.space_group_name_H-M   'P 1'
#
loop_
_entity.id
_entity.type
_entity.pdbx_description
1 polymer ?
#
loop_
_entity_poly.entity_id
_entity_poly.type
_entity_poly.pdbx_seq_one_letter_code
_entity_poly.pdbx_strand_id
1 'polypeptide(L)'
;MKKWFGLIVLMVFFVGCQSGESIDQADIDAYDVNQIEDYVSEDDFIFRLVTEQEAYDESEEVNLFGEIEYVGEEEEVTILHASSAVFFLIEEKVRGYEIGSTVEDIGLSTTLEQGEVHREPYEKSGGYSQGEDQDYIDFVEDFMEREGFPRGFYEINARTDFTVEQENGASERIEMEATVDFKVNQ
;
A
#
# COMPACT_ATOMS: atom_id res chain seq x y z
N MET A 1 20.81 -53.44 51.78
CA MET A 1 21.30 -52.07 51.53
C MET A 1 21.15 -51.77 50.04
N LYS A 2 20.09 -51.05 49.66
CA LYS A 2 19.78 -50.70 48.26
C LYS A 2 20.58 -49.46 47.88
N LYS A 3 21.39 -49.52 46.80
CA LYS A 3 21.98 -48.33 46.17
C LYS A 3 21.24 -48.07 44.87
N TRP A 4 20.51 -46.96 44.87
CA TRP A 4 19.72 -46.42 43.77
C TRP A 4 20.68 -45.66 42.84
N PHE A 5 20.82 -46.08 41.58
CA PHE A 5 21.63 -45.37 40.60
C PHE A 5 20.67 -44.42 39.84
N GLY A 6 20.76 -43.13 40.13
CA GLY A 6 19.96 -42.09 39.48
C GLY A 6 20.58 -41.72 38.13
N LEU A 7 19.79 -41.85 37.07
CA LEU A 7 20.08 -41.38 35.72
C LEU A 7 19.58 -39.94 35.61
N ILE A 8 20.48 -38.95 35.58
CA ILE A 8 20.14 -37.55 35.28
C ILE A 8 20.32 -37.37 33.77
N VAL A 9 19.21 -37.29 33.05
CA VAL A 9 19.15 -36.85 31.66
C VAL A 9 19.03 -35.32 31.70
N LEU A 10 20.08 -34.64 31.26
CA LEU A 10 20.12 -33.19 31.09
C LEU A 10 19.42 -32.83 29.76
N MET A 11 18.14 -32.48 29.85
CA MET A 11 17.34 -31.99 28.73
C MET A 11 17.64 -30.50 28.54
N VAL A 12 18.53 -30.18 27.59
CA VAL A 12 18.84 -28.79 27.20
C VAL A 12 17.68 -28.30 26.32
N PHE A 13 16.79 -27.50 26.89
CA PHE A 13 15.81 -26.73 26.13
C PHE A 13 16.55 -25.56 25.47
N PHE A 14 16.72 -25.62 24.15
CA PHE A 14 17.04 -24.45 23.35
C PHE A 14 15.77 -23.59 23.31
N VAL A 15 15.72 -22.57 24.14
CA VAL A 15 14.79 -21.44 23.94
C VAL A 15 15.43 -20.57 22.87
N GLY A 16 15.07 -20.82 21.61
CA GLY A 16 15.26 -19.87 20.54
C GLY A 16 14.15 -18.82 20.64
N CYS A 17 14.40 -17.72 21.35
CA CYS A 17 13.66 -16.49 21.08
C CYS A 17 14.24 -15.92 19.79
N GLN A 18 13.65 -16.31 18.67
CA GLN A 18 13.69 -15.51 17.45
C GLN A 18 12.28 -14.95 17.33
N SER A 19 12.04 -13.82 17.98
CA SER A 19 10.80 -13.08 17.85
C SER A 19 11.12 -11.87 16.98
N GLY A 20 10.91 -12.00 15.67
CA GLY A 20 10.33 -10.86 14.97
C GLY A 20 8.97 -10.60 15.62
N GLU A 21 8.58 -9.34 15.77
CA GLU A 21 7.30 -8.97 16.40
C GLU A 21 6.13 -9.68 15.70
N SER A 22 5.65 -10.74 16.33
CA SER A 22 4.47 -11.46 15.87
C SER A 22 3.25 -10.64 16.26
N ILE A 23 2.54 -10.10 15.28
CA ILE A 23 1.27 -9.41 15.50
C ILE A 23 0.19 -10.42 15.91
N ASP A 24 -0.47 -10.16 17.03
CA ASP A 24 -1.66 -10.88 17.46
C ASP A 24 -2.91 -10.28 16.80
N GLN A 25 -3.95 -11.09 16.59
CA GLN A 25 -5.20 -10.59 16.00
C GLN A 25 -5.83 -9.45 16.83
N ALA A 26 -5.59 -9.44 18.14
CA ALA A 26 -6.06 -8.39 19.03
C ALA A 26 -5.46 -7.00 18.70
N ASP A 27 -4.24 -6.95 18.15
CA ASP A 27 -3.59 -5.70 17.77
C ASP A 27 -4.24 -5.11 16.51
N ILE A 28 -4.62 -5.96 15.54
CA ILE A 28 -5.35 -5.57 14.32
C ILE A 28 -6.78 -5.17 14.66
N ASP A 29 -7.44 -5.92 15.55
CA ASP A 29 -8.81 -5.66 16.00
C ASP A 29 -8.95 -4.35 16.79
N ALA A 30 -7.85 -3.75 17.24
CA ALA A 30 -7.84 -2.44 17.90
C ALA A 30 -8.11 -1.27 16.93
N TYR A 31 -8.01 -1.51 15.62
CA TYR A 31 -8.30 -0.53 14.58
C TYR A 31 -9.67 -0.81 13.96
N ASP A 32 -10.42 0.25 13.65
CA ASP A 32 -11.66 0.17 12.90
C ASP A 32 -11.40 0.62 11.46
N VAL A 33 -11.96 -0.11 10.49
CA VAL A 33 -11.96 0.29 9.08
C VAL A 33 -12.98 1.40 8.92
N ASN A 34 -12.54 2.56 8.44
CA ASN A 34 -13.36 3.76 8.34
C ASN A 34 -13.91 3.94 6.92
N GLN A 35 -13.12 3.66 5.89
CA GLN A 35 -13.51 3.87 4.50
C GLN A 35 -12.72 2.99 3.53
N ILE A 36 -13.44 2.30 2.65
CA ILE A 36 -12.87 1.47 1.57
C ILE A 36 -12.89 2.18 0.21
N GLU A 37 -13.53 3.34 0.15
CA GLU A 37 -13.60 4.20 -1.01
C GLU A 37 -13.55 5.65 -0.54
N ASP A 38 -12.75 6.47 -1.19
CA ASP A 38 -12.70 7.91 -0.98
C ASP A 38 -12.62 8.64 -2.33
N TYR A 39 -13.21 9.83 -2.38
CA TYR A 39 -13.35 10.58 -3.62
C TYR A 39 -13.02 12.05 -3.41
N VAL A 40 -12.30 12.61 -4.38
CA VAL A 40 -11.97 14.04 -4.45
C VAL A 40 -12.21 14.55 -5.86
N SER A 41 -12.64 15.80 -5.97
CA SER A 41 -12.79 16.48 -7.25
C SER A 41 -12.08 17.82 -7.18
N GLU A 42 -11.24 18.07 -8.17
CA GLU A 42 -10.47 19.29 -8.34
C GLU A 42 -10.44 19.66 -9.83
N ASP A 43 -10.80 20.90 -10.13
CA ASP A 43 -10.96 21.42 -11.49
C ASP A 43 -11.82 20.49 -12.37
N ASP A 44 -11.25 20.02 -13.48
CA ASP A 44 -11.90 19.15 -14.45
C ASP A 44 -11.64 17.65 -14.17
N PHE A 45 -11.20 17.31 -12.96
CA PHE A 45 -10.84 15.94 -12.61
C PHE A 45 -11.59 15.43 -11.38
N ILE A 46 -11.87 14.14 -11.40
CA ILE A 46 -12.32 13.37 -10.25
C ILE A 46 -11.29 12.28 -10.00
N PHE A 47 -10.84 12.16 -8.77
CA PHE A 47 -10.01 11.07 -8.28
C PHE A 47 -10.81 10.21 -7.31
N ARG A 48 -10.78 8.89 -7.49
CA ARG A 48 -11.31 7.91 -6.53
C ARG A 48 -10.21 6.93 -6.15
N LEU A 49 -10.06 6.66 -4.86
CA LEU A 49 -9.23 5.58 -4.35
C LEU A 49 -10.14 4.50 -3.80
N VAL A 50 -9.92 3.25 -4.22
CA VAL A 50 -10.80 2.13 -3.87
C VAL A 50 -9.98 0.92 -3.45
N THR A 51 -10.39 0.31 -2.34
CA THR A 51 -10.11 -1.08 -1.99
C THR A 51 -11.43 -1.85 -2.00
N GLU A 52 -11.47 -3.06 -2.56
CA GLU A 52 -12.75 -3.79 -2.72
C GLU A 52 -13.32 -4.36 -1.41
N GLN A 53 -12.47 -4.54 -0.39
CA GLN A 53 -12.84 -5.20 0.86
C GLN A 53 -12.29 -4.45 2.08
N GLU A 54 -13.07 -4.46 3.16
CA GLU A 54 -12.63 -3.98 4.49
C GLU A 54 -11.58 -4.90 5.11
N ALA A 55 -11.59 -6.18 4.72
CA ALA A 55 -10.68 -7.19 5.25
C ALA A 55 -10.34 -8.23 4.19
N TYR A 56 -9.06 -8.58 4.10
CA TYR A 56 -8.50 -9.62 3.24
C TYR A 56 -7.86 -10.72 4.09
N ASP A 57 -7.75 -11.93 3.54
CA ASP A 57 -6.88 -12.97 4.10
C ASP A 57 -5.42 -12.74 3.65
N GLU A 58 -4.42 -13.16 4.44
CA GLU A 58 -2.99 -12.95 4.11
C GLU A 58 -2.53 -13.60 2.79
N SER A 59 -3.28 -14.61 2.32
CA SER A 59 -3.06 -15.27 1.03
C SER A 59 -3.84 -14.66 -0.13
N GLU A 60 -4.72 -13.71 0.14
CA GLU A 60 -5.59 -13.07 -0.85
C GLU A 60 -4.90 -11.85 -1.45
N GLU A 61 -5.00 -11.69 -2.77
CA GLU A 61 -4.56 -10.48 -3.46
C GLU A 61 -5.41 -9.28 -3.00
N VAL A 62 -4.75 -8.19 -2.62
CA VAL A 62 -5.42 -6.94 -2.24
C VAL A 62 -5.79 -6.18 -3.51
N ASN A 63 -7.10 -6.07 -3.78
CA ASN A 63 -7.62 -5.27 -4.89
C ASN A 63 -7.70 -3.80 -4.50
N LEU A 64 -6.62 -3.06 -4.75
CA LEU A 64 -6.46 -1.63 -4.51
C LEU A 64 -6.21 -0.92 -5.85
N PHE A 65 -6.92 0.17 -6.12
CA PHE A 65 -6.73 0.93 -7.36
C PHE A 65 -7.15 2.40 -7.22
N GLY A 66 -6.52 3.25 -8.02
CA GLY A 66 -6.90 4.64 -8.22
C GLY A 66 -7.67 4.80 -9.53
N GLU A 67 -8.65 5.69 -9.56
CA GLU A 67 -9.42 6.03 -10.75
C GLU A 67 -9.35 7.54 -10.98
N ILE A 68 -8.99 7.94 -12.20
CA ILE A 68 -9.01 9.32 -12.66
C ILE A 68 -10.07 9.43 -13.75
N GLU A 69 -11.00 10.36 -13.58
CA GLU A 69 -12.05 10.67 -14.56
C GLU A 69 -11.91 12.14 -14.97
N TYR A 70 -11.79 12.40 -16.27
CA TYR A 70 -11.81 13.75 -16.82
C TYR A 70 -13.26 14.18 -17.08
N VAL A 71 -13.67 15.31 -16.51
CA VAL A 71 -15.04 15.85 -16.57
C VAL A 71 -15.10 17.27 -17.14
N GLY A 72 -14.00 17.74 -17.75
CA GLY A 72 -13.91 19.07 -18.38
C GLY A 72 -14.70 19.17 -19.68
N GLU A 73 -14.63 20.33 -20.36
CA GLU A 73 -15.49 20.62 -21.52
C GLU A 73 -15.04 19.96 -22.84
N GLU A 74 -13.75 19.67 -23.00
CA GLU A 74 -13.19 19.09 -24.23
C GLU A 74 -13.47 17.57 -24.31
N GLU A 75 -13.37 16.99 -25.52
CA GLU A 75 -13.62 15.54 -25.71
C GLU A 75 -12.54 14.67 -25.03
N GLU A 76 -11.32 15.17 -24.93
CA GLU A 76 -10.19 14.48 -24.29
C GLU A 76 -9.16 15.48 -23.73
N VAL A 77 -8.35 15.02 -22.78
CA VAL A 77 -7.20 15.75 -22.25
C VAL A 77 -5.98 14.84 -22.17
N THR A 78 -4.79 15.37 -22.46
CA THR A 78 -3.54 14.63 -22.25
C THR A 78 -2.88 15.08 -20.96
N ILE A 79 -2.60 14.12 -20.08
CA ILE A 79 -1.87 14.31 -18.84
C ILE A 79 -0.44 13.79 -18.98
N LEU A 80 0.53 14.49 -18.38
CA LEU A 80 1.93 14.10 -18.30
C LEU A 80 2.26 13.64 -16.89
N HIS A 81 2.87 12.47 -16.72
CA HIS A 81 3.16 11.88 -15.42
C HIS A 81 4.48 11.08 -15.42
N ALA A 82 4.84 10.53 -14.26
CA ALA A 82 5.97 9.61 -14.14
C ALA A 82 5.54 8.19 -14.53
N SER A 83 6.07 7.14 -13.89
CA SER A 83 5.67 5.74 -14.14
C SER A 83 4.17 5.50 -13.96
N SER A 84 3.51 6.31 -13.13
CA SER A 84 2.08 6.28 -12.87
C SER A 84 1.56 7.70 -12.62
N ALA A 85 0.27 7.94 -12.87
CA ALA A 85 -0.40 9.18 -12.51
C ALA A 85 -0.89 9.17 -11.05
N VAL A 86 -0.89 8.00 -10.39
CA VAL A 86 -1.36 7.77 -9.01
C VAL A 86 -0.25 7.15 -8.16
N PHE A 87 0.16 7.85 -7.12
CA PHE A 87 1.16 7.37 -6.16
C PHE A 87 0.47 6.84 -4.92
N PHE A 88 0.70 5.56 -4.60
CA PHE A 88 0.18 4.91 -3.41
C PHE A 88 1.25 4.92 -2.31
N LEU A 89 0.96 5.58 -1.18
CA LEU A 89 1.78 5.52 0.02
C LEU A 89 1.06 4.65 1.06
N ILE A 90 1.72 3.60 1.51
CA ILE A 90 1.12 2.59 2.38
C ILE A 90 1.71 2.72 3.77
N GLU A 91 0.86 2.75 4.80
CA GLU A 91 1.27 2.68 6.19
C GLU A 91 0.64 1.44 6.86
N GLU A 92 1.47 0.53 7.36
CA GLU A 92 1.05 -0.58 8.21
C GLU A 92 1.04 -0.08 9.66
N LYS A 93 -0.16 0.21 10.18
CA LYS A 93 -0.35 0.98 11.41
C LYS A 93 -0.01 0.23 12.68
N VAL A 94 0.05 -1.11 12.66
CA VAL A 94 0.33 -1.89 13.88
C VAL A 94 1.81 -1.81 14.23
N ARG A 95 2.71 -1.95 13.25
CA ARG A 95 4.16 -1.77 13.45
C ARG A 95 4.63 -0.33 13.22
N GLY A 96 3.81 0.49 12.56
CA GLY A 96 4.17 1.85 12.15
C GLY A 96 5.18 1.85 11.00
N TYR A 97 5.04 0.92 10.06
CA TYR A 97 5.91 0.79 8.90
C TYR A 97 5.32 1.51 7.70
N GLU A 98 6.15 2.29 7.01
CA GLU A 98 5.78 2.99 5.78
C GLU A 98 6.39 2.27 4.57
N ILE A 99 5.59 2.01 3.54
CA ILE A 99 6.04 1.45 2.27
C ILE A 99 5.81 2.52 1.20
N GLY A 100 6.91 3.08 0.71
CA GLY A 100 6.89 4.12 -0.31
C GLY A 100 6.72 3.56 -1.73
N SER A 101 6.24 4.42 -2.64
CA SER A 101 6.19 4.13 -4.07
C SER A 101 7.56 4.35 -4.72
N THR A 102 7.89 3.51 -5.71
CA THR A 102 9.09 3.69 -6.56
C THR A 102 8.72 4.30 -7.91
N VAL A 103 9.59 5.14 -8.46
CA VAL A 103 9.44 5.71 -9.81
C VAL A 103 10.46 5.05 -10.74
N GLU A 104 9.97 4.35 -11.76
CA GLU A 104 10.83 3.69 -12.76
C GLU A 104 11.06 4.56 -13.99
N ASP A 105 10.00 5.21 -14.49
CA ASP A 105 9.99 6.02 -15.70
C ASP A 105 9.51 7.45 -15.42
N ILE A 106 9.89 8.39 -16.30
CA ILE A 106 9.49 9.80 -16.21
C ILE A 106 9.07 10.33 -17.59
N GLY A 107 8.13 11.29 -17.59
CA GLY A 107 7.69 11.96 -18.82
C GLY A 107 6.82 11.09 -19.70
N LEU A 108 6.02 10.22 -19.08
CA LEU A 108 4.96 9.47 -19.75
C LEU A 108 3.75 10.38 -19.96
N SER A 109 2.87 9.99 -20.89
CA SER A 109 1.64 10.70 -21.17
C SER A 109 0.47 9.75 -21.31
N THR A 110 -0.69 10.13 -20.77
CA THR A 110 -1.96 9.40 -20.91
C THR A 110 -3.03 10.35 -21.44
N THR A 111 -3.81 9.91 -22.41
CA THR A 111 -4.98 10.64 -22.90
C THR A 111 -6.22 10.11 -22.19
N LEU A 112 -6.95 11.00 -21.53
CA LEU A 112 -8.19 10.72 -20.82
C LEU A 112 -9.37 11.20 -21.67
N GLU A 113 -10.29 10.30 -21.98
CA GLU A 113 -11.53 10.63 -22.67
C GLU A 113 -12.58 11.17 -21.67
N GLN A 114 -13.34 12.19 -22.08
CA GLN A 114 -14.34 12.83 -21.23
C GLN A 114 -15.39 11.83 -20.74
N GLY A 115 -15.54 11.74 -19.41
CA GLY A 115 -16.51 10.86 -18.75
C GLY A 115 -16.13 9.38 -18.77
N GLU A 116 -14.94 9.02 -19.28
CA GLU A 116 -14.39 7.68 -19.14
C GLU A 116 -13.47 7.60 -17.92
N VAL A 117 -13.53 6.45 -17.24
CA VAL A 117 -12.71 6.19 -16.05
C VAL A 117 -11.39 5.54 -16.49
N HIS A 118 -10.28 6.21 -16.21
CA HIS A 118 -8.94 5.64 -16.29
C HIS A 118 -8.56 5.04 -14.94
N ARG A 119 -8.41 3.71 -14.90
CA ARG A 119 -8.08 2.96 -13.68
C ARG A 119 -6.62 2.55 -13.67
N GLU A 120 -5.93 2.85 -12.58
CA GLU A 120 -4.57 2.39 -12.30
C GLU A 120 -4.59 1.43 -11.10
N PRO A 121 -4.37 0.11 -11.32
CA PRO A 121 -4.24 -0.83 -10.23
C PRO A 121 -2.97 -0.54 -9.43
N TYR A 122 -3.02 -0.76 -8.12
CA TYR A 122 -1.81 -0.75 -7.31
C TYR A 122 -0.94 -1.94 -7.72
N GLU A 123 0.29 -1.63 -8.13
CA GLU A 123 1.34 -2.62 -8.30
C GLU A 123 2.31 -2.52 -7.13
N LYS A 124 2.64 -3.68 -6.54
CA LYS A 124 3.56 -3.73 -5.40
C LYS A 124 4.87 -3.05 -5.75
N SER A 125 5.20 -2.05 -4.95
CA SER A 125 6.48 -1.36 -4.98
C SER A 125 6.91 -1.03 -3.56
N GLY A 126 8.20 -0.86 -3.37
CA GLY A 126 8.76 -0.65 -2.06
C GLY A 126 10.27 -0.88 -2.06
N GLY A 127 10.90 -0.44 -1.01
CA GLY A 127 12.33 -0.63 -0.81
C GLY A 127 12.75 -0.14 0.56
N TYR A 128 13.95 -0.54 0.96
CA TYR A 128 14.55 -0.14 2.21
C TYR A 128 15.95 0.44 1.96
N SER A 129 16.38 1.31 2.87
CA SER A 129 17.73 1.88 2.83
C SER A 129 18.73 1.03 3.61
N GLN A 130 20.02 1.16 3.30
CA GLN A 130 21.05 0.59 4.15
C GLN A 130 21.05 1.27 5.51
N GLY A 131 20.88 0.48 6.58
CA GLY A 131 20.88 0.96 7.96
C GLY A 131 19.51 0.98 8.62
N GLU A 132 18.44 0.59 7.90
CA GLU A 132 17.15 0.28 8.52
C GLU A 132 17.25 -0.93 9.48
N ASP A 133 16.29 -1.01 10.40
CA ASP A 133 16.20 -2.15 11.31
C ASP A 133 15.90 -3.45 10.55
N GLN A 134 16.42 -4.57 11.04
CA GLN A 134 16.27 -5.87 10.38
C GLN A 134 14.80 -6.30 10.32
N ASP A 135 13.98 -5.97 11.32
CA ASP A 135 12.57 -6.35 11.34
C ASP A 135 11.78 -5.61 10.24
N TYR A 136 12.13 -4.35 9.95
CA TYR A 136 11.56 -3.59 8.84
C TYR A 136 12.03 -4.14 7.48
N ILE A 137 13.32 -4.49 7.36
CA ILE A 137 13.86 -5.10 6.13
C ILE A 137 13.13 -6.42 5.84
N ASP A 138 13.02 -7.30 6.84
CA ASP A 138 12.33 -8.59 6.72
C ASP A 138 10.86 -8.39 6.33
N PHE A 139 10.19 -7.38 6.91
CA PHE A 139 8.81 -7.03 6.55
C PHE A 139 8.66 -6.56 5.10
N VAL A 140 9.54 -5.67 4.62
CA VAL A 140 9.48 -5.17 3.24
C VAL A 140 9.79 -6.29 2.24
N GLU A 141 10.76 -7.15 2.54
CA GLU A 141 11.06 -8.34 1.72
C GLU A 141 9.84 -9.26 1.64
N ASP A 142 9.26 -9.60 2.78
CA ASP A 142 8.06 -10.40 2.88
C ASP A 142 6.87 -9.78 2.13
N PHE A 143 6.64 -8.48 2.29
CA PHE A 143 5.63 -7.71 1.56
C PHE A 143 5.79 -7.85 0.04
N MET A 144 7.03 -7.75 -0.46
CA MET A 144 7.32 -7.81 -1.90
C MET A 144 7.25 -9.23 -2.47
N GLU A 145 7.57 -10.26 -1.69
CA GLU A 145 7.65 -11.65 -2.17
C GLU A 145 6.31 -12.40 -2.16
N ARG A 146 5.42 -12.09 -1.21
CA ARG A 146 4.14 -12.78 -1.07
C ARG A 146 3.07 -12.25 -2.05
N GLU A 147 1.99 -13.00 -2.24
CA GLU A 147 0.85 -12.57 -3.08
C GLU A 147 0.03 -11.46 -2.39
N GLY A 148 -0.57 -11.76 -1.23
CA GLY A 148 -1.32 -10.78 -0.42
C GLY A 148 -0.44 -9.81 0.35
N PHE A 149 -0.98 -9.11 1.34
CA PHE A 149 -0.18 -8.25 2.22
C PHE A 149 0.25 -9.04 3.47
N PRO A 150 1.31 -8.63 4.19
CA PRO A 150 1.54 -9.10 5.55
C PRO A 150 0.33 -8.83 6.44
N ARG A 151 0.17 -9.59 7.52
CA ARG A 151 -0.89 -9.31 8.50
C ARG A 151 -0.67 -7.94 9.12
N GLY A 152 -1.75 -7.17 9.23
CA GLY A 152 -1.72 -5.79 9.72
C GLY A 152 -3.02 -5.04 9.49
N PHE A 153 -3.01 -3.78 9.90
CA PHE A 153 -4.01 -2.78 9.52
C PHE A 153 -3.31 -1.77 8.63
N TYR A 154 -3.86 -1.53 7.44
CA TYR A 154 -3.24 -0.72 6.41
C TYR A 154 -4.06 0.54 6.17
N GLU A 155 -3.38 1.68 6.16
CA GLU A 155 -3.90 2.95 5.65
C GLU A 155 -3.15 3.26 4.34
N ILE A 156 -3.92 3.51 3.29
CA ILE A 156 -3.40 3.87 1.98
C ILE A 156 -3.70 5.33 1.74
N ASN A 157 -2.67 6.15 1.66
CA ASN A 157 -2.75 7.54 1.25
C ASN A 157 -2.29 7.60 -0.22
N ALA A 158 -3.24 7.73 -1.14
CA ALA A 158 -2.92 7.87 -2.55
C ALA A 158 -3.01 9.33 -2.97
N ARG A 159 -2.13 9.74 -3.88
CA ARG A 159 -2.19 11.05 -4.50
C ARG A 159 -2.03 10.98 -6.01
N THR A 160 -2.74 11.83 -6.73
CA THR A 160 -2.41 12.04 -8.14
C THR A 160 -1.17 12.92 -8.27
N ASP A 161 -0.38 12.71 -9.30
CA ASP A 161 0.70 13.63 -9.67
C ASP A 161 0.90 13.63 -11.18
N PHE A 162 0.14 14.52 -11.83
CA PHE A 162 0.22 14.71 -13.26
C PHE A 162 0.11 16.18 -13.63
N THR A 163 0.55 16.51 -14.83
CA THR A 163 0.51 17.85 -15.41
C THR A 163 -0.38 17.87 -16.65
N VAL A 164 -1.24 18.87 -16.75
CA VAL A 164 -2.06 19.15 -17.94
C VAL A 164 -1.41 20.27 -18.73
N GLU A 165 -1.19 20.08 -20.02
CA GLU A 165 -0.75 21.14 -20.93
C GLU A 165 -1.98 21.89 -21.48
N GLN A 166 -1.99 23.22 -21.34
CA GLN A 166 -3.04 24.06 -21.90
C GLN A 166 -2.64 24.64 -23.25
N GLU A 167 -3.62 24.94 -24.11
CA GLU A 167 -3.40 25.49 -25.46
C GLU A 167 -2.58 26.79 -25.49
N ASN A 168 -2.66 27.58 -24.41
CA ASN A 168 -1.92 28.84 -24.28
C ASN A 168 -0.44 28.64 -23.90
N GLY A 169 0.02 27.39 -23.77
CA GLY A 169 1.38 27.02 -23.37
C GLY A 169 1.63 27.09 -21.85
N ALA A 170 0.59 27.33 -21.05
CA ALA A 170 0.65 27.11 -19.60
C ALA A 170 0.54 25.62 -19.29
N SER A 171 1.04 25.23 -18.13
CA SER A 171 0.85 23.89 -17.60
C SER A 171 0.42 23.97 -16.15
N GLU A 172 -0.44 23.04 -15.75
CA GLU A 172 -1.01 22.98 -14.42
C GLU A 172 -0.76 21.59 -13.84
N ARG A 173 -0.28 21.54 -12.59
CA ARG A 173 -0.05 20.28 -11.88
C ARG A 173 -1.25 20.01 -10.99
N ILE A 174 -1.83 18.81 -11.13
CA ILE A 174 -3.00 18.37 -10.38
C ILE A 174 -2.56 17.33 -9.35
N GLU A 175 -2.81 17.63 -8.07
CA GLU A 175 -2.44 16.79 -6.92
C GLU A 175 -3.65 16.65 -5.99
N MET A 176 -4.47 15.63 -6.25
CA MET A 176 -5.60 15.25 -5.40
C MET A 176 -5.16 14.12 -4.47
N GLU A 177 -5.58 14.15 -3.22
CA GLU A 177 -5.26 13.11 -2.22
C GLU A 177 -6.53 12.40 -1.76
N ALA A 178 -6.48 11.08 -1.63
CA ALA A 178 -7.57 10.27 -1.10
C ALA A 178 -7.01 9.17 -0.19
N THR A 179 -7.81 8.72 0.77
CA THR A 179 -7.36 7.74 1.77
C THR A 179 -8.34 6.57 1.87
N VAL A 180 -7.84 5.34 1.91
CA VAL A 180 -8.64 4.16 2.27
C VAL A 180 -7.93 3.34 3.33
N ASP A 181 -8.68 2.54 4.08
CA ASP A 181 -8.12 1.62 5.07
C ASP A 181 -8.72 0.22 4.95
N PHE A 182 -7.93 -0.80 5.34
CA PHE A 182 -8.36 -2.19 5.36
C PHE A 182 -7.51 -3.04 6.31
N LYS A 183 -8.03 -4.21 6.65
CA LYS A 183 -7.36 -5.23 7.47
C LYS A 183 -6.81 -6.37 6.62
N VAL A 184 -5.72 -6.96 7.08
CA VAL A 184 -5.22 -8.24 6.56
C VAL A 184 -5.14 -9.22 7.71
N ASN A 185 -5.99 -10.23 7.64
CA ASN A 185 -6.15 -11.25 8.67
C ASN A 185 -5.41 -12.54 8.30
N GLN A 186 -5.49 -13.51 9.20
CA GLN A 186 -4.82 -14.81 9.11
C GLN A 186 -5.69 -15.85 8.40
#